data_AF-A0A7S0HWK1-F1
#
_entry.id   AF-A0A7S0HWK1-F1
#
_cell.length_a   1.000
_cell.length_b   1.000
_cell.length_c   1.000
_cell.angle_alpha   90.00
_cell.angle_beta   90.00
_cell.angle_gamma   90.00
#
_symmetry.space_group_name_H-M   'P 1'
#
loop_
_entity.id
_entity.type
_entity.pdbx_description
1 polymer ?
#
loop_
_entity_poly.entity_id
_entity_poly.type
_entity_poly.pdbx_seq_one_letter_code
_entity_poly.pdbx_strand_id
1 'polypeptide(L)'
;FVLCPHFFWSVAYVLGKANVYKPMGWSGIRISYGLCGILLHGSDVTEVANYLEQHQARRPPDHLLSEWIGAETKQAQHYLQQRRNLGYRFNILNHIGIVSSLRNAMQTGWPGCYDELVFPTVFEGEAWNPKTCS
;
A
#
# COMPACT_ATOMS: atom_id res chain seq x y z
N PHE A 1 8.87 6.45 9.80
CA PHE A 1 9.35 5.08 9.48
C PHE A 1 10.87 5.07 9.42
N VAL A 2 11.48 3.93 9.68
CA VAL A 2 12.88 3.61 9.40
C VAL A 2 12.90 2.55 8.30
N LEU A 3 13.83 2.67 7.36
CA LEU A 3 14.01 1.65 6.33
C LEU A 3 14.51 0.35 6.95
N CYS A 4 13.94 -0.78 6.57
CA CYS A 4 14.50 -2.07 6.95
C CYS A 4 15.86 -2.31 6.27
N PRO A 5 16.69 -3.24 6.79
CA PRO A 5 17.90 -3.65 6.08
C PRO A 5 17.56 -4.03 4.62
N HIS A 6 18.50 -3.82 3.70
CA HIS A 6 18.31 -4.13 2.28
C HIS A 6 17.10 -3.47 1.59
N PHE A 7 16.50 -2.41 2.17
CA PHE A 7 15.28 -1.77 1.63
C PHE A 7 15.33 -1.51 0.11
N PHE A 8 16.40 -0.89 -0.39
CA PHE A 8 16.52 -0.59 -1.83
C PHE A 8 16.60 -1.85 -2.69
N TRP A 9 17.22 -2.93 -2.20
CA TRP A 9 17.24 -4.21 -2.87
C TRP A 9 15.84 -4.84 -2.92
N SER A 10 15.10 -4.79 -1.81
CA SER A 10 13.72 -5.28 -1.76
C SER A 10 12.81 -4.48 -2.68
N VAL A 11 12.92 -3.15 -2.70
CA VAL A 11 12.14 -2.28 -3.62
C VAL A 11 12.48 -2.60 -5.07
N ALA A 12 13.76 -2.70 -5.42
CA ALA A 12 14.17 -3.06 -6.79
C ALA A 12 13.62 -4.43 -7.22
N TYR A 13 13.68 -5.42 -6.33
CA TYR A 13 13.10 -6.75 -6.56
C TYR A 13 11.59 -6.68 -6.79
N VAL A 14 10.87 -5.98 -5.92
CA VAL A 14 9.40 -5.85 -6.00
C VAL A 14 8.98 -5.15 -7.28
N LEU A 15 9.61 -4.03 -7.64
CA LEU A 15 9.34 -3.30 -8.88
C LEU A 15 9.67 -4.15 -10.11
N GLY A 16 10.80 -4.87 -10.10
CA GLY A 16 11.18 -5.79 -11.18
C GLY A 16 10.14 -6.89 -11.39
N LYS A 17 9.69 -7.54 -10.32
CA LYS A 17 8.62 -8.55 -10.40
C LYS A 17 7.31 -7.91 -10.86
N ALA A 18 6.88 -6.80 -10.28
CA ALA A 18 5.63 -6.14 -10.64
C ALA A 18 5.58 -5.81 -12.14
N ASN A 19 6.65 -5.26 -12.70
CA ASN A 19 6.72 -4.89 -14.11
C ASN A 19 6.72 -6.12 -15.04
N VAL A 20 7.29 -7.24 -14.62
CA VAL A 20 7.28 -8.50 -15.41
C VAL A 20 5.90 -9.16 -15.39
N TYR A 21 5.25 -9.25 -14.23
CA TYR A 21 3.97 -9.98 -14.10
C TYR A 21 2.72 -9.12 -14.35
N LYS A 22 2.86 -7.79 -14.40
CA LYS A 22 1.79 -6.84 -14.72
C LYS A 22 2.21 -5.93 -15.89
N PRO A 23 2.22 -6.46 -17.12
CA PRO A 23 2.65 -5.69 -18.30
C PRO A 23 1.74 -4.49 -18.60
N MET A 24 0.48 -4.54 -18.16
CA MET A 24 -0.47 -3.43 -18.27
C MET A 24 -0.32 -2.38 -17.16
N GLY A 25 0.70 -2.55 -16.30
CA GLY A 25 0.98 -1.68 -15.16
C GLY A 25 0.26 -2.10 -13.88
N TRP A 26 0.55 -1.36 -12.81
CA TRP A 26 -0.03 -1.52 -11.48
C TRP A 26 -0.44 -0.14 -10.94
N SER A 27 -1.39 -0.10 -10.00
CA SER A 27 -1.92 1.16 -9.44
C SER A 27 -1.24 1.57 -8.14
N GLY A 28 -0.72 0.58 -7.40
CA GLY A 28 0.09 0.79 -6.21
C GLY A 28 0.62 -0.54 -5.70
N ILE A 29 1.71 -0.52 -4.93
CA ILE A 29 2.26 -1.73 -4.30
C ILE A 29 2.38 -1.52 -2.79
N ARG A 30 1.67 -2.33 -2.02
CA ARG A 30 1.73 -2.37 -0.57
C ARG A 30 3.04 -3.03 -0.12
N ILE A 31 3.91 -2.27 0.55
CA ILE A 31 5.24 -2.70 1.06
C ILE A 31 5.43 -2.49 2.56
N SER A 32 4.48 -1.81 3.21
CA SER A 32 4.39 -1.63 4.66
C SER A 32 2.97 -1.23 5.03
N TYR A 33 2.63 -1.12 6.30
CA TYR A 33 1.30 -0.72 6.74
C TYR A 33 1.09 0.81 6.73
N GLY A 34 -0.18 1.25 6.73
CA GLY A 34 -0.56 2.66 6.75
C GLY A 34 -0.25 3.42 5.45
N LEU A 35 -0.56 4.72 5.38
CA LEU A 35 -0.47 5.50 4.13
C LEU A 35 0.91 5.42 3.46
N CYS A 36 2.00 5.64 4.21
CA CYS A 36 3.36 5.66 3.67
C CYS A 36 3.89 4.29 3.23
N GLY A 37 3.12 3.22 3.45
CA GLY A 37 3.49 1.88 3.07
C GLY A 37 3.10 1.47 1.64
N ILE A 38 2.69 2.42 0.79
CA ILE A 38 2.34 2.17 -0.61
C ILE A 38 3.35 2.85 -1.54
N LEU A 39 3.88 2.09 -2.49
CA LEU A 39 4.59 2.63 -3.64
C LEU A 39 3.60 3.05 -4.72
N LEU A 40 3.83 4.24 -5.29
CA LEU A 40 3.06 4.80 -6.40
C LEU A 40 3.99 5.11 -7.57
N HIS A 41 3.44 5.16 -8.78
CA HIS A 41 4.16 5.78 -9.89
C HIS A 41 4.23 7.28 -9.66
N GLY A 42 5.39 7.89 -9.96
CA GLY A 42 5.54 9.35 -9.88
C GLY A 42 4.53 10.10 -10.74
N SER A 43 4.12 9.51 -11.88
CA SER A 43 3.09 10.07 -12.77
C SER A 43 1.68 10.12 -12.16
N ASP A 44 1.40 9.27 -11.17
CA ASP A 44 0.06 9.19 -10.54
C ASP A 44 -0.07 10.15 -9.34
N VAL A 45 1.04 10.72 -8.85
CA VAL A 45 1.08 11.48 -7.58
C VAL A 45 0.09 12.65 -7.58
N THR A 46 0.04 13.42 -8.66
CA THR A 46 -0.87 14.57 -8.76
C THR A 46 -2.33 14.15 -8.66
N GLU A 47 -2.73 13.08 -9.35
CA GLU A 47 -4.14 12.65 -9.32
C GLU A 47 -4.54 11.96 -8.04
N VAL A 48 -3.60 11.22 -7.43
CA VAL A 48 -3.80 10.72 -6.08
C VAL A 48 -3.98 11.89 -5.09
N ALA A 49 -3.15 12.93 -5.17
CA ALA A 49 -3.26 14.09 -4.29
C ALA A 49 -4.63 14.79 -4.45
N ASN A 50 -5.04 15.07 -5.70
CA ASN A 50 -6.35 15.63 -6.01
C ASN A 50 -7.50 14.78 -5.43
N TYR A 51 -7.40 13.45 -5.57
CA TYR A 51 -8.38 12.53 -5.00
C TYR A 51 -8.44 12.61 -3.47
N LEU A 52 -7.29 12.59 -2.80
CA LEU A 52 -7.23 12.70 -1.35
C LEU A 52 -7.83 14.03 -0.87
N GLU A 53 -7.49 15.15 -1.49
CA GLU A 53 -8.02 16.47 -1.14
C GLU A 53 -9.54 16.57 -1.34
N GLN A 54 -10.04 16.02 -2.45
CA GLN A 54 -11.46 16.01 -2.78
C GLN A 54 -12.28 15.17 -1.77
N HIS A 55 -11.72 14.05 -1.31
CA HIS A 55 -12.45 13.05 -0.51
C HIS A 55 -12.08 13.03 0.98
N GLN A 56 -11.16 13.88 1.44
CA GLN A 56 -10.62 13.89 2.81
C GLN A 56 -11.66 13.96 3.93
N ALA A 57 -12.84 14.54 3.67
CA ALA A 57 -13.93 14.62 4.65
C ALA A 57 -14.62 13.28 4.92
N ARG A 58 -14.47 12.31 4.01
CA ARG A 58 -15.23 11.06 4.02
C ARG A 58 -14.53 9.94 4.80
N ARG A 59 -13.21 9.84 4.67
CA ARG A 59 -12.38 8.78 5.30
C ARG A 59 -10.95 9.30 5.54
N PRO A 60 -10.21 8.68 6.48
CA PRO A 60 -8.78 8.92 6.65
C PRO A 60 -7.99 8.72 5.35
N PRO A 61 -6.84 9.39 5.18
CA PRO A 61 -6.09 9.37 3.92
C PRO A 61 -5.56 7.99 3.56
N ASP A 62 -5.19 7.15 4.53
CA ASP A 62 -4.76 5.76 4.28
C ASP A 62 -5.90 4.90 3.71
N HIS A 63 -7.13 5.08 4.20
CA HIS A 63 -8.32 4.42 3.65
C HIS A 63 -8.63 4.92 2.23
N LEU A 64 -8.49 6.24 1.98
CA LEU A 64 -8.73 6.81 0.66
C LEU A 64 -7.69 6.36 -0.36
N LEU A 65 -6.42 6.23 0.04
CA LEU A 65 -5.38 5.74 -0.85
C LEU A 65 -5.60 4.27 -1.20
N SER A 66 -5.97 3.44 -0.21
CA SER A 66 -6.35 2.04 -0.42
C SER A 66 -7.53 1.89 -1.38
N GLU A 67 -8.57 2.69 -1.18
CA GLU A 67 -9.74 2.77 -2.07
C GLU A 67 -9.35 3.17 -3.51
N TRP A 68 -8.43 4.14 -3.66
CA TRP A 68 -7.91 4.57 -4.95
C TRP A 68 -7.14 3.45 -5.65
N ILE A 69 -6.10 2.90 -5.02
CA ILE A 69 -5.27 1.88 -5.67
C ILE A 69 -6.05 0.59 -5.94
N GLY A 70 -7.05 0.27 -5.11
CA GLY A 70 -7.98 -0.84 -5.31
C GLY A 70 -9.00 -0.62 -6.43
N ALA A 71 -9.03 0.59 -7.02
CA ALA A 71 -10.02 0.99 -8.02
C ALA A 71 -11.48 0.76 -7.55
N GLU A 72 -11.78 1.12 -6.30
CA GLU A 72 -13.10 0.89 -5.69
C GLU A 72 -14.14 1.93 -6.11
N THR A 73 -13.72 3.09 -6.65
CA THR A 73 -14.62 4.14 -7.12
C THR A 73 -14.59 4.29 -8.63
N LYS A 74 -15.67 4.83 -9.22
CA LYS A 74 -15.75 5.10 -10.67
C LYS A 74 -14.63 6.04 -11.15
N GLN A 75 -14.26 7.02 -10.32
CA GLN A 75 -13.15 7.94 -10.60
C GLN A 75 -11.82 7.20 -10.70
N ALA A 76 -11.50 6.37 -9.69
CA ALA A 76 -10.29 5.55 -9.69
C ALA A 76 -10.28 4.53 -10.83
N GLN A 77 -11.42 3.87 -11.10
CA GLN A 77 -11.56 2.93 -12.22
C GLN A 77 -11.33 3.59 -13.57
N HIS A 78 -11.86 4.80 -13.77
CA HIS A 78 -11.67 5.56 -15.00
C HIS A 78 -10.20 5.98 -15.19
N TYR A 79 -9.50 6.36 -14.12
CA TYR A 79 -8.10 6.76 -14.23
C TYR A 79 -7.15 5.56 -14.37
N LEU A 80 -7.31 4.55 -13.52
CA LEU A 80 -6.42 3.39 -13.43
C LEU A 80 -6.67 2.35 -14.52
N GLN A 81 -7.86 2.36 -15.13
CA GLN A 81 -8.25 1.42 -16.18
C GLN A 81 -8.10 -0.03 -15.68
N GLN A 82 -7.22 -0.81 -16.32
CA GLN A 82 -6.94 -2.20 -15.97
C GLN A 82 -5.85 -2.37 -14.90
N ARG A 83 -5.19 -1.28 -14.48
CA ARG A 83 -4.20 -1.34 -13.41
C ARG A 83 -4.86 -1.72 -12.09
N ARG A 84 -4.25 -2.65 -11.37
CA ARG A 84 -4.69 -3.13 -10.05
C ARG A 84 -3.53 -3.05 -9.07
N ASN A 85 -3.87 -2.95 -7.80
CA ASN A 85 -2.91 -2.89 -6.72
C ASN A 85 -2.26 -4.26 -6.52
N LEU A 86 -1.08 -4.25 -5.89
CA LEU A 86 -0.34 -5.45 -5.53
C LEU A 86 0.01 -5.43 -4.04
N GLY A 87 0.05 -6.62 -3.44
CA GLY A 87 0.58 -6.83 -2.10
C GLY A 87 1.97 -7.46 -2.16
N TYR A 88 2.97 -6.84 -1.52
CA TYR A 88 4.23 -7.52 -1.24
C TYR A 88 4.11 -8.33 0.05
N ARG A 89 4.76 -9.50 0.09
CA ARG A 89 4.70 -10.43 1.22
C ARG A 89 5.18 -9.80 2.53
N PHE A 90 6.24 -9.00 2.49
CA PHE A 90 6.98 -8.60 3.68
C PHE A 90 6.91 -7.09 3.95
N ASN A 91 6.87 -6.73 5.22
CA ASN A 91 7.03 -5.35 5.67
C ASN A 91 8.49 -4.91 5.51
N ILE A 92 8.74 -3.82 4.77
CA ILE A 92 10.10 -3.28 4.56
C ILE A 92 10.30 -1.86 5.09
N LEU A 93 9.31 -1.33 5.82
CA LEU A 93 9.42 -0.08 6.57
C LEU A 93 9.05 -0.34 8.03
N ASN A 94 9.96 -0.07 8.95
CA ASN A 94 9.68 -0.17 10.37
C ASN A 94 9.06 1.14 10.87
N HIS A 95 7.98 1.07 11.63
CA HIS A 95 7.35 2.28 12.15
C HIS A 95 7.94 2.67 13.50
N ILE A 96 8.02 3.98 13.75
CA ILE A 96 8.60 4.54 14.98
C ILE A 96 7.50 5.02 15.94
N GLY A 97 6.30 5.29 15.43
CA GLY A 97 5.19 5.78 16.24
C GLY A 97 4.52 4.68 17.06
N ILE A 98 4.22 4.99 18.31
CA ILE A 98 3.57 4.07 19.27
C ILE A 98 2.10 4.40 19.52
N VAL A 99 1.60 5.51 18.95
CA VAL A 99 0.22 5.99 19.09
C VAL A 99 -0.42 6.16 17.71
N SER A 100 -1.59 5.55 17.52
CA SER A 100 -2.41 5.73 16.33
C SER A 100 -3.24 7.02 16.46
N SER A 101 -3.33 7.81 15.38
CA SER A 101 -4.24 8.97 15.32
C SER A 101 -5.71 8.56 15.21
N LEU A 102 -6.00 7.30 14.85
CA LEU A 102 -7.36 6.79 14.59
C LEU A 102 -7.95 6.03 15.78
N ARG A 103 -7.10 5.48 16.64
CA ARG A 103 -7.51 4.72 17.82
C ARG A 103 -6.72 5.30 18.98
N ASN A 104 -7.41 5.91 19.93
CA ASN A 104 -6.83 6.48 21.16
C ASN A 104 -6.35 5.35 22.11
N ALA A 105 -5.63 4.38 21.57
CA ALA A 105 -5.19 3.15 22.20
C ALA A 105 -3.79 2.80 21.65
N MET A 106 -2.87 2.40 22.53
CA MET A 106 -1.60 1.83 22.12
C MET A 106 -1.85 0.56 21.31
N GLN A 107 -1.38 0.53 20.07
CA GLN A 107 -1.27 -0.72 19.31
C GLN A 107 0.12 -1.31 19.58
N THR A 108 0.15 -2.44 20.27
CA THR A 108 1.38 -3.08 20.77
C THR A 108 2.01 -4.06 19.78
N GLY A 109 1.55 -4.09 18.52
CA GLY A 109 1.98 -5.08 17.54
C GLY A 109 1.91 -4.54 16.12
N TRP A 110 2.81 -3.63 15.79
CA TRP A 110 3.05 -3.24 14.41
C TRP A 110 4.02 -4.23 13.76
N PRO A 111 3.88 -4.56 12.47
CA PRO A 111 4.85 -5.38 11.76
C PRO A 111 6.25 -4.79 11.88
N GLY A 112 7.18 -5.61 12.38
CA GLY A 112 8.61 -5.35 12.31
C GLY A 112 9.15 -5.59 10.90
N CYS A 113 10.46 -5.44 10.74
CA CYS A 113 11.10 -5.74 9.47
C CYS A 113 10.93 -7.21 9.09
N TYR A 114 10.44 -7.43 7.87
CA TYR A 114 10.20 -8.73 7.26
C TYR A 114 9.09 -9.58 7.87
N ASP A 115 8.27 -9.00 8.75
CA ASP A 115 7.00 -9.62 9.11
C ASP A 115 6.06 -9.65 7.90
N GLU A 116 5.19 -10.64 7.84
CA GLU A 116 4.26 -10.78 6.72
C GLU A 116 3.14 -9.73 6.76
N LEU A 117 2.84 -9.12 5.62
CA LEU A 117 1.76 -8.17 5.45
C LEU A 117 0.45 -8.88 5.12
N VAL A 118 -0.20 -9.43 6.14
CA VAL A 118 -1.45 -10.18 6.04
C VAL A 118 -2.66 -9.37 6.53
N PHE A 119 -3.87 -9.80 6.19
CA PHE A 119 -5.09 -9.28 6.80
C PHE A 119 -5.18 -9.76 8.28
N PRO A 120 -5.60 -8.92 9.25
CA PRO A 120 -6.18 -7.58 9.12
C PRO A 120 -5.17 -6.42 9.29
N THR A 121 -3.87 -6.70 9.26
CA THR A 121 -2.82 -5.66 9.41
C THR A 121 -2.82 -4.67 8.25
N VAL A 122 -3.08 -5.17 7.04
CA VAL A 122 -3.36 -4.37 5.85
C VAL A 122 -4.75 -4.72 5.31
N PHE A 123 -5.32 -3.88 4.44
CA PHE A 123 -6.61 -4.16 3.81
C PHE A 123 -6.55 -5.44 2.99
N GLU A 124 -7.68 -6.17 2.93
CA GLU A 124 -7.76 -7.50 2.33
C GLU A 124 -7.28 -7.52 0.87
N GLY A 125 -7.67 -6.52 0.05
CA GLY A 125 -7.25 -6.42 -1.34
C GLY A 125 -5.75 -6.15 -1.54
N GLU A 126 -5.02 -5.80 -0.48
CA GLU A 126 -3.59 -5.49 -0.49
C GLU A 126 -2.77 -6.52 0.30
N ALA A 127 -3.45 -7.42 1.00
CA ALA A 127 -2.83 -8.41 1.86
C ALA A 127 -2.13 -9.50 1.05
N TRP A 128 -0.97 -9.93 1.54
CA TRP A 128 -0.40 -11.18 1.12
C TRP A 128 -1.32 -12.33 1.47
N ASN A 129 -1.68 -13.13 0.47
CA ASN A 129 -2.45 -14.35 0.66
C ASN A 129 -1.63 -15.56 0.18
N PRO A 130 -1.09 -16.37 1.10
CA PRO A 130 -0.26 -17.52 0.74
C PRO A 130 -1.04 -18.58 -0.04
N LYS A 131 -2.38 -18.61 0.02
CA LYS A 131 -3.21 -19.60 -0.69
C LYS A 131 -3.36 -19.29 -2.18
N THR A 132 -3.17 -18.04 -2.59
CA THR A 132 -3.35 -17.60 -3.99
C THR A 132 -2.03 -17.50 -4.75
N CYS A 133 -0.92 -17.86 -4.11
CA CYS A 133 0.41 -17.81 -4.69
C CYS A 133 1.07 -19.18 -4.60
N SER A 134 0.58 -20.08 -5.46
CA SER A 134 1.18 -21.35 -5.84
C SER A 134 1.92 -21.20 -7.16
#